data_AF-A0A938B0M4-F1
#
_entry.id   AF-A0A938B0M4-F1
#
_cell.length_a   1.000
_cell.length_b   1.000
_cell.length_c   1.000
_cell.angle_alpha   90.00
_cell.angle_beta   90.00
_cell.angle_gamma   90.00
#
_symmetry.space_group_name_H-M   'P 1'
#
loop_
_entity.id
_entity.type
_entity.pdbx_description
1 polymer ?
#
loop_
_entity_poly.entity_id
_entity_poly.type
_entity_poly.pdbx_seq_one_letter_code
_entity_poly.pdbx_strand_id
1 'polypeptide(L)'
;MSSSFNFNSEYSRLISDVDKILSDDKANSDIDLKDIYERSKQLSENSSTFDDSLRLKMLGEKILIVISVASPTEDSVITKTFKVFGKTLNTTQEILDECKDLCSGFVCSEEDFKKYFSLLHGDVFIKNTDLEGSFISKNIKQLLLFFGNKKEYKSQKKYLQKTADLINISREELNSQISSLCKGETLLLLGGWSGSGTQSGHAVIYELSKNNKGNFDIKIINTGDGLEFHAGIEYKKDNSKKTLSCPFIAYKDVPAGFLGFDETKGSYQLVENLWILNNHEHYEPKNKAYEQLAVLEPFRDRSLESDFSSYITPQRSGTCSMKCLLASLKGRFNSVEEYKIFKAELKYDSLVKFYHILTQTKKPLEVEDKAIFNDACKKLLLSIAKLRNNNTISHEIVEQLSRSIIGMQETVAFRKVA
;
A
#
# COMPACT_ATOMS: atom_id res chain seq x y z
N MET A 1 -50.40 2.23 14.26
CA MET A 1 -50.22 0.88 14.86
C MET A 1 -48.75 0.53 14.74
N SER A 2 -47.99 0.53 15.83
CA SER A 2 -46.59 0.08 15.84
C SER A 2 -46.57 -1.44 15.85
N SER A 3 -46.05 -2.08 14.80
CA SER A 3 -45.80 -3.53 14.82
C SER A 3 -44.78 -3.83 15.92
N SER A 4 -45.14 -4.68 16.88
CA SER A 4 -44.20 -5.12 17.93
C SER A 4 -43.08 -5.95 17.29
N PHE A 5 -41.84 -5.51 17.48
CA PHE A 5 -40.65 -6.23 17.03
C PHE A 5 -40.51 -7.55 17.80
N ASN A 6 -40.63 -8.68 17.09
CA ASN A 6 -40.50 -10.01 17.69
C ASN A 6 -39.05 -10.51 17.53
N PHE A 7 -38.24 -10.21 18.56
CA PHE A 7 -36.81 -10.51 18.60
C PHE A 7 -36.48 -11.98 18.27
N ASN A 8 -37.18 -12.94 18.87
CA ASN A 8 -36.91 -14.37 18.67
C ASN A 8 -37.18 -14.82 17.23
N SER A 9 -38.19 -14.23 16.59
CA SER A 9 -38.52 -14.55 15.20
C SER A 9 -37.47 -14.01 14.24
N GLU A 10 -36.98 -12.78 14.47
CA GLU A 10 -35.95 -12.16 13.64
C GLU A 10 -34.58 -12.80 13.85
N TYR A 11 -34.23 -13.17 15.09
CA TYR A 11 -33.02 -13.94 15.38
C TYR A 11 -33.01 -15.31 14.70
N SER A 12 -34.11 -16.07 14.79
CA SER A 12 -34.23 -17.39 14.14
C SER A 12 -34.14 -17.28 12.62
N ARG A 13 -34.70 -16.20 12.03
CA ARG A 13 -34.56 -15.92 10.60
C ARG A 13 -33.12 -15.58 10.23
N LEU A 14 -32.44 -14.73 10.99
CA LEU A 14 -31.03 -14.38 10.77
C LEU A 14 -30.14 -15.64 10.78
N ILE A 15 -30.31 -16.51 11.78
CA ILE A 15 -29.57 -17.77 11.86
C ILE A 15 -29.89 -18.70 10.69
N SER A 16 -31.16 -18.81 10.28
CA SER A 16 -31.54 -19.61 9.12
C SER A 16 -30.94 -19.08 7.81
N ASP A 17 -30.90 -17.77 7.62
CA ASP A 17 -30.32 -17.14 6.43
C ASP A 17 -28.80 -17.31 6.38
N VAL A 18 -28.13 -17.21 7.54
CA VAL A 18 -26.69 -17.50 7.67
C VAL A 18 -26.40 -18.97 7.39
N ASP A 19 -27.20 -19.91 7.94
CA ASP A 19 -27.03 -21.34 7.70
C ASP A 19 -27.27 -21.72 6.24
N LYS A 20 -28.19 -21.05 5.53
CA LYS A 20 -28.36 -21.20 4.07
C LYS A 20 -27.14 -20.73 3.30
N ILE A 21 -26.56 -19.58 3.65
CA ILE A 21 -25.32 -19.08 3.01
C ILE A 21 -24.17 -20.06 3.21
N LEU A 22 -24.06 -20.65 4.40
CA LEU A 22 -22.96 -21.54 4.74
C LEU A 22 -23.11 -22.96 4.16
N SER A 23 -24.33 -23.39 3.83
CA SER A 23 -24.61 -24.74 3.33
C SER A 23 -24.67 -24.85 1.81
N ASP A 24 -24.78 -23.73 1.08
CA ASP A 24 -24.89 -23.73 -0.38
C ASP A 24 -23.51 -23.54 -1.05
N ASP A 25 -22.90 -24.63 -1.53
CA ASP A 25 -21.57 -24.64 -2.19
C ASP A 25 -21.56 -23.89 -3.54
N LYS A 26 -22.71 -23.41 -4.01
CA LYS A 26 -22.85 -22.56 -5.21
C LYS A 26 -23.57 -21.27 -4.83
N ALA A 27 -22.86 -20.15 -4.95
CA ALA A 27 -23.33 -18.79 -4.72
C ALA A 27 -24.49 -18.38 -5.64
N ASN A 28 -25.70 -18.88 -5.36
CA ASN A 28 -26.92 -18.55 -6.08
C ASN A 28 -28.13 -18.41 -5.13
N SER A 29 -27.87 -17.99 -3.89
CA SER A 29 -28.94 -17.61 -2.99
C SER A 29 -29.26 -16.12 -3.21
N ASP A 30 -30.54 -15.82 -3.47
CA ASP A 30 -31.13 -14.46 -3.53
C ASP A 30 -31.08 -13.74 -2.16
N ILE A 31 -30.11 -14.09 -1.31
CA ILE A 31 -29.99 -13.60 0.05
C ILE A 31 -29.23 -12.28 0.01
N ASP A 32 -29.96 -11.19 0.27
CA ASP A 32 -29.38 -9.86 0.35
C ASP A 32 -28.49 -9.74 1.60
N LEU A 33 -27.18 -9.78 1.39
CA LEU A 33 -26.16 -9.62 2.42
C LEU A 33 -26.31 -8.30 3.21
N LYS A 34 -26.86 -7.25 2.58
CA LYS A 34 -27.13 -5.97 3.22
C LYS A 34 -28.30 -6.08 4.19
N ASP A 35 -29.33 -6.84 3.83
CA ASP A 35 -30.49 -7.09 4.68
C ASP A 35 -30.10 -7.92 5.93
N ILE A 36 -29.24 -8.93 5.76
CA ILE A 36 -28.64 -9.66 6.90
C ILE A 36 -27.86 -8.73 7.83
N TYR A 37 -27.04 -7.84 7.28
CA TYR A 37 -26.27 -6.88 8.06
C TYR A 37 -27.18 -5.94 8.86
N GLU A 38 -28.17 -5.32 8.22
CA GLU A 38 -29.10 -4.40 8.89
C GLU A 38 -29.97 -5.10 9.93
N ARG A 39 -30.44 -6.33 9.67
CA ARG A 39 -31.17 -7.14 10.65
C ARG A 39 -30.29 -7.48 11.86
N SER A 40 -29.03 -7.81 11.65
CA SER A 40 -28.09 -8.07 12.76
C SER A 40 -27.83 -6.83 13.62
N LYS A 41 -27.73 -5.66 12.99
CA LYS A 41 -27.55 -4.38 13.66
C LYS A 41 -28.78 -4.04 14.50
N GLN A 42 -29.98 -4.18 13.94
CA GLN A 42 -31.24 -3.99 14.67
C GLN A 42 -31.39 -4.95 15.85
N LEU A 43 -30.98 -6.21 15.72
CA LEU A 43 -30.99 -7.16 16.83
C LEU A 43 -30.02 -6.75 17.95
N SER A 44 -28.82 -6.28 17.60
CA SER A 44 -27.84 -5.78 18.58
C SER A 44 -28.31 -4.52 19.33
N GLU A 45 -29.06 -3.65 18.66
CA GLU A 45 -29.59 -2.41 19.24
C GLU A 45 -30.79 -2.65 20.17
N ASN A 46 -31.53 -3.74 19.97
CA ASN A 46 -32.80 -4.01 20.66
C ASN A 46 -32.73 -5.05 21.79
N SER A 47 -31.55 -5.63 22.07
CA SER A 47 -31.40 -6.62 23.14
C SER A 47 -30.36 -6.18 24.17
N SER A 48 -30.80 -6.01 25.42
CA SER A 48 -29.92 -5.72 26.56
C SER A 48 -29.15 -6.95 27.05
N THR A 49 -29.49 -8.14 26.56
CA THR A 49 -28.86 -9.43 26.88
C THR A 49 -27.99 -9.96 25.74
N PHE A 50 -27.94 -9.25 24.62
CA PHE A 50 -26.96 -9.49 23.58
C PHE A 50 -25.62 -8.97 24.09
N ASP A 51 -24.92 -9.83 24.84
CA ASP A 51 -23.49 -9.70 25.05
C ASP A 51 -22.77 -9.68 23.69
N ASP A 52 -21.54 -9.18 23.62
CA ASP A 52 -20.74 -8.76 22.45
C ASP A 52 -20.51 -9.79 21.30
N SER A 53 -21.36 -10.79 21.15
CA SER A 53 -21.08 -12.12 20.62
C SER A 53 -21.57 -12.39 19.20
N LEU A 54 -22.24 -11.43 18.56
CA LEU A 54 -22.47 -11.40 17.11
C LEU A 54 -22.06 -10.04 16.53
N ARG A 55 -20.80 -9.91 16.12
CA ARG A 55 -20.35 -8.74 15.35
C ARG A 55 -20.15 -9.14 13.89
N LEU A 56 -21.18 -8.90 13.09
CA LEU A 56 -21.06 -8.94 11.64
C LEU A 56 -20.23 -7.74 11.19
N LYS A 57 -19.05 -8.00 10.63
CA LYS A 57 -18.20 -6.94 10.08
C LYS A 57 -18.10 -7.12 8.58
N MET A 58 -18.58 -6.12 7.83
CA MET A 58 -18.42 -6.07 6.39
C MET A 58 -16.96 -5.76 6.04
N LEU A 59 -16.33 -6.60 5.22
CA LEU A 59 -14.99 -6.42 4.67
C LEU A 59 -15.09 -6.39 3.13
N GLY A 60 -15.67 -5.30 2.59
CA GLY A 60 -15.99 -5.19 1.16
C GLY A 60 -17.21 -6.03 0.79
N GLU A 61 -17.12 -6.85 -0.26
CA GLU A 61 -18.20 -7.77 -0.71
C GLU A 61 -18.31 -9.06 0.15
N LYS A 62 -17.56 -9.16 1.25
CA LYS A 62 -17.55 -10.35 2.11
C LYS A 62 -17.99 -10.00 3.52
N ILE A 63 -18.81 -10.87 4.10
CA ILE A 63 -19.22 -10.80 5.50
C ILE A 63 -18.29 -11.68 6.32
N LEU A 64 -17.65 -11.12 7.34
CA LEU A 64 -17.08 -11.91 8.41
C LEU A 64 -18.17 -12.13 9.47
N ILE A 65 -18.57 -13.39 9.65
CA ILE A 65 -19.53 -13.82 10.66
C ILE A 65 -18.73 -14.41 11.83
N VAL A 66 -18.63 -13.67 12.94
CA VAL A 66 -18.14 -14.23 14.21
C VAL A 66 -19.37 -14.50 15.08
N ILE A 67 -19.70 -15.78 15.26
CA ILE A 67 -20.76 -16.23 16.18
C ILE A 67 -20.08 -16.82 17.40
N SER A 68 -20.28 -16.22 18.58
CA SER A 68 -19.99 -16.86 19.86
C SER A 68 -21.30 -17.08 20.58
N VAL A 69 -21.76 -18.33 20.68
CA VAL A 69 -22.99 -18.65 21.43
C VAL A 69 -22.57 -19.14 22.81
N ALA A 70 -22.75 -18.30 23.83
CA ALA A 70 -22.84 -18.81 25.20
C ALA A 70 -24.29 -19.19 25.45
N SER A 71 -24.60 -20.49 25.45
CA SER A 71 -25.91 -20.96 25.92
C SER A 71 -25.96 -20.84 27.45
N PRO A 72 -26.97 -20.18 28.04
CA PRO A 72 -27.14 -20.16 29.49
C PRO A 72 -27.58 -21.52 30.07
N THR A 73 -28.00 -22.45 29.21
CA THR A 73 -28.58 -23.73 29.62
C THR A 73 -28.21 -24.81 28.61
N GLU A 74 -27.60 -25.90 29.10
CA GLU A 74 -27.18 -27.14 28.40
C GLU A 74 -25.75 -27.18 27.83
N ASP A 75 -25.00 -28.20 28.31
CA ASP A 75 -23.64 -28.61 27.97
C ASP A 75 -23.45 -29.12 26.52
N SER A 76 -24.18 -28.58 25.55
CA SER A 76 -23.97 -28.92 24.13
C SER A 76 -23.16 -27.83 23.45
N VAL A 77 -21.84 -28.01 23.43
CA VAL A 77 -20.95 -27.22 22.55
C VAL A 77 -21.22 -27.68 21.11
N ILE A 78 -22.13 -27.00 20.42
CA ILE A 78 -22.32 -27.18 18.97
C ILE A 78 -21.05 -26.68 18.29
N THR A 79 -20.14 -27.61 18.00
CA THR A 79 -18.89 -27.32 17.30
C THR A 79 -19.20 -27.28 15.80
N LYS A 80 -19.64 -26.14 15.28
CA LYS A 80 -19.76 -25.93 13.83
C LYS A 80 -18.35 -25.67 13.27
N THR A 81 -17.98 -26.42 12.25
CA THR A 81 -16.72 -26.26 11.54
C THR A 81 -16.83 -25.14 10.51
N PHE A 82 -15.89 -24.20 10.49
CA PHE A 82 -15.91 -23.06 9.56
C PHE A 82 -14.86 -23.24 8.47
N LYS A 83 -15.24 -23.09 7.20
CA LYS A 83 -14.27 -23.03 6.11
C LYS A 83 -13.94 -21.58 5.77
N VAL A 84 -12.73 -21.15 6.09
CA VAL A 84 -12.20 -19.83 5.72
C VAL A 84 -11.13 -20.05 4.66
N PHE A 85 -11.36 -19.58 3.42
CA PHE A 85 -10.45 -19.75 2.27
C PHE A 85 -9.98 -21.20 2.00
N GLY A 86 -10.86 -22.18 2.23
CA GLY A 86 -10.56 -23.60 2.02
C GLY A 86 -9.83 -24.29 3.18
N LYS A 87 -9.48 -23.57 4.24
CA LYS A 87 -9.07 -24.17 5.52
C LYS A 87 -10.28 -24.46 6.38
N THR A 88 -10.35 -25.68 6.89
CA THR A 88 -11.33 -26.13 7.88
C THR A 88 -10.84 -25.72 9.27
N LEU A 89 -11.54 -24.79 9.91
CA LEU A 89 -11.27 -24.31 11.27
C LEU A 89 -12.29 -24.92 12.22
N ASN A 90 -11.82 -25.60 13.26
CA ASN A 90 -12.62 -26.44 14.15
C ASN A 90 -12.86 -25.81 15.52
N THR A 91 -12.13 -24.75 15.86
CA THR A 91 -12.29 -24.06 17.14
C THR A 91 -12.53 -22.56 16.98
N THR A 92 -13.23 -21.96 17.94
CA THR A 92 -13.39 -20.49 18.03
C THR A 92 -12.03 -19.80 18.07
N GLN A 93 -11.02 -20.39 18.71
CA GLN A 93 -9.67 -19.84 18.78
C GLN A 93 -8.98 -19.86 17.41
N GLU A 94 -9.08 -20.95 16.63
CA GLU A 94 -8.54 -21.02 15.26
C GLU A 94 -9.21 -20.00 14.32
N ILE A 95 -10.52 -19.79 14.48
CA ILE A 95 -11.26 -18.77 13.72
C ILE A 95 -10.81 -17.38 14.14
N LEU A 96 -10.71 -17.13 15.44
CA LEU A 96 -10.23 -15.85 15.96
C LEU A 96 -8.78 -15.59 15.58
N ASP A 97 -7.93 -16.62 15.49
CA ASP A 97 -6.53 -16.48 15.11
C ASP A 97 -6.36 -16.33 13.59
N GLU A 98 -7.13 -17.03 12.76
CA GLU A 98 -7.14 -16.78 11.30
C GLU A 98 -7.79 -15.41 11.00
N CYS A 99 -8.85 -15.02 11.71
CA CYS A 99 -9.47 -13.69 11.59
C CYS A 99 -8.56 -12.60 12.13
N LYS A 100 -7.84 -12.86 13.22
CA LYS A 100 -6.76 -12.00 13.69
C LYS A 100 -5.73 -11.96 12.59
N ASP A 101 -5.10 -13.00 12.10
CA ASP A 101 -4.11 -12.92 11.00
C ASP A 101 -4.61 -12.17 9.75
N LEU A 102 -5.89 -12.36 9.38
CA LEU A 102 -6.56 -11.62 8.30
C LEU A 102 -6.81 -10.14 8.63
N CYS A 103 -6.96 -9.77 9.91
CA CYS A 103 -7.20 -8.40 10.38
C CYS A 103 -5.95 -7.72 10.99
N SER A 104 -5.03 -8.48 11.57
CA SER A 104 -3.83 -8.20 12.35
C SER A 104 -2.63 -8.04 11.44
N GLY A 105 -2.65 -8.67 10.25
CA GLY A 105 -1.81 -8.27 9.12
C GLY A 105 -2.06 -6.81 8.68
N PHE A 106 -3.13 -6.18 9.16
CA PHE A 106 -3.65 -4.92 8.65
C PHE A 106 -4.14 -3.89 9.70
N VAL A 107 -3.95 -4.13 11.00
CA VAL A 107 -4.11 -3.08 12.02
C VAL A 107 -2.86 -2.20 11.98
N CYS A 108 -2.89 -1.18 11.13
CA CYS A 108 -1.95 -0.08 11.21
C CYS A 108 -2.22 0.68 12.51
N SER A 109 -1.19 0.92 13.34
CA SER A 109 -1.35 1.84 14.47
C SER A 109 -1.75 3.22 13.93
N GLU A 110 -2.42 4.03 14.76
CA GLU A 110 -2.78 5.41 14.40
C GLU A 110 -1.53 6.20 13.98
N GLU A 111 -0.41 5.99 14.67
CA GLU A 111 0.89 6.59 14.37
C GLU A 111 1.47 6.12 13.04
N ASP A 112 1.53 4.80 12.78
CA ASP A 112 1.99 4.27 11.50
C ASP A 112 1.12 4.78 10.34
N PHE A 113 -0.19 4.97 10.57
CA PHE A 113 -1.10 5.47 9.55
C PHE A 113 -0.92 6.98 9.34
N LYS A 114 -0.76 7.77 10.40
CA LYS A 114 -0.40 9.20 10.32
C LYS A 114 0.89 9.37 9.52
N LYS A 115 1.87 8.51 9.74
CA LYS A 115 3.13 8.49 9.00
C LYS A 115 2.91 8.15 7.52
N TYR A 116 2.15 7.11 7.20
CA TYR A 116 1.78 6.77 5.83
C TYR A 116 1.01 7.90 5.11
N PHE A 117 0.01 8.48 5.78
CA PHE A 117 -0.75 9.63 5.28
C PHE A 117 0.17 10.80 4.97
N SER A 118 1.10 11.10 5.88
CA SER A 118 2.09 12.15 5.71
C SER A 118 2.97 11.87 4.49
N LEU A 119 3.49 10.66 4.29
CA LEU A 119 4.31 10.30 3.11
C LEU A 119 3.59 10.55 1.76
N LEU A 120 2.25 10.48 1.73
CA LEU A 120 1.45 10.74 0.52
C LEU A 120 1.13 12.22 0.28
N HIS A 121 0.92 12.98 1.36
CA HIS A 121 0.37 14.34 1.30
C HIS A 121 1.32 15.43 1.78
N GLY A 122 2.16 15.12 2.76
CA GLY A 122 2.80 16.07 3.67
C GLY A 122 4.30 16.24 3.52
N ASP A 123 4.87 16.24 2.31
CA ASP A 123 6.32 16.48 2.07
C ASP A 123 6.88 17.73 2.81
N VAL A 124 6.05 18.72 3.15
CA VAL A 124 6.44 19.94 3.91
C VAL A 124 6.43 19.76 5.43
N PHE A 125 5.64 18.81 5.94
CA PHE A 125 5.45 18.56 7.37
C PHE A 125 6.35 17.46 7.91
N ILE A 126 6.91 16.63 7.02
CA ILE A 126 7.73 15.48 7.43
C ILE A 126 9.15 15.87 7.85
N LYS A 127 9.71 16.91 7.23
CA LYS A 127 11.13 17.23 7.37
C LYS A 127 11.48 17.55 8.83
N ASN A 128 12.47 16.85 9.38
CA ASN A 128 12.93 16.97 10.76
C ASN A 128 11.85 16.63 11.81
N THR A 129 10.93 15.73 11.49
CA THR A 129 9.90 15.24 12.42
C THR A 129 10.03 13.72 12.61
N ASP A 130 9.32 13.16 13.58
CA ASP A 130 9.16 11.71 13.78
C ASP A 130 8.43 11.01 12.61
N LEU A 131 7.71 11.77 11.79
CA LEU A 131 7.10 11.33 10.54
C LEU A 131 8.15 11.08 9.44
N GLU A 132 9.41 11.47 9.65
CA GLU A 132 10.50 11.28 8.69
C GLU A 132 10.91 9.82 8.51
N GLY A 133 11.06 9.43 7.23
CA GLY A 133 11.59 8.14 6.81
C GLY A 133 10.62 7.00 7.05
N SER A 134 10.57 6.00 6.17
CA SER A 134 9.77 4.80 6.42
C SER A 134 10.37 3.65 5.66
N PHE A 135 10.34 2.45 6.23
CA PHE A 135 10.81 1.26 5.54
C PHE A 135 9.97 0.99 4.30
N ILE A 136 10.61 0.67 3.17
CA ILE A 136 9.90 0.31 1.94
C ILE A 136 8.91 -0.84 2.20
N SER A 137 9.29 -1.81 3.02
CA SER A 137 8.43 -2.93 3.46
C SER A 137 7.10 -2.49 4.07
N LYS A 138 7.12 -1.50 4.99
CA LYS A 138 5.91 -0.94 5.58
C LYS A 138 5.02 -0.29 4.52
N ASN A 139 5.61 0.45 3.59
CA ASN A 139 4.86 1.13 2.52
C ASN A 139 4.28 0.17 1.49
N ILE A 140 4.98 -0.93 1.18
CA ILE A 140 4.44 -2.02 0.34
C ILE A 140 3.16 -2.58 0.98
N LYS A 141 3.16 -2.85 2.29
CA LYS A 141 1.96 -3.33 3.00
C LYS A 141 0.79 -2.36 2.87
N GLN A 142 1.03 -1.05 3.01
CA GLN A 142 0.00 -0.02 2.85
C GLN A 142 -0.54 0.08 1.42
N LEU A 143 0.32 -0.07 0.41
CA LEU A 143 -0.12 -0.10 -0.99
C LEU A 143 -0.92 -1.36 -1.31
N LEU A 144 -0.50 -2.53 -0.79
CA LEU A 144 -1.25 -3.79 -0.93
C LEU A 144 -2.62 -3.70 -0.27
N LEU A 145 -2.72 -3.04 0.88
CA LEU A 145 -3.97 -2.69 1.55
C LEU A 145 -4.89 -1.84 0.67
N PHE A 146 -4.34 -0.76 0.11
CA PHE A 146 -5.08 0.11 -0.80
C PHE A 146 -5.60 -0.65 -2.03
N PHE A 147 -4.78 -1.53 -2.60
CA PHE A 147 -5.19 -2.35 -3.74
C PHE A 147 -6.30 -3.32 -3.36
N GLY A 148 -6.26 -3.91 -2.15
CA GLY A 148 -7.37 -4.71 -1.62
C GLY A 148 -7.91 -5.71 -2.65
N ASN A 149 -9.20 -5.63 -2.96
CA ASN A 149 -9.87 -6.46 -3.99
C ASN A 149 -10.15 -5.70 -5.31
N LYS A 150 -9.55 -4.52 -5.50
CA LYS A 150 -9.73 -3.70 -6.71
C LYS A 150 -9.16 -4.43 -7.93
N LYS A 151 -10.05 -4.86 -8.84
CA LYS A 151 -9.70 -5.69 -9.99
C LYS A 151 -8.80 -4.93 -10.98
N GLU A 152 -9.02 -3.62 -11.09
CA GLU A 152 -8.27 -2.69 -11.92
C GLU A 152 -6.79 -2.60 -11.53
N TYR A 153 -6.43 -2.90 -10.27
CA TYR A 153 -5.05 -2.86 -9.79
C TYR A 153 -4.42 -4.25 -9.60
N LYS A 154 -4.99 -5.30 -10.21
CA LYS A 154 -4.52 -6.68 -10.04
C LYS A 154 -3.05 -6.87 -10.42
N SER A 155 -2.60 -6.22 -11.50
CA SER A 155 -1.23 -6.36 -11.98
C SER A 155 -0.21 -5.69 -11.04
N GLN A 156 -0.55 -4.49 -10.56
CA GLN A 156 0.24 -3.70 -9.61
C GLN A 156 0.31 -4.38 -8.25
N LYS A 157 -0.81 -4.95 -7.79
CA LYS A 157 -0.87 -5.77 -6.58
C LYS A 157 0.03 -7.00 -6.69
N LYS A 158 -0.05 -7.77 -7.79
CA LYS A 158 0.80 -8.95 -8.01
C LYS A 158 2.30 -8.56 -8.01
N TYR A 159 2.62 -7.44 -8.66
CA TYR A 159 3.98 -6.91 -8.72
C TYR A 159 4.53 -6.58 -7.32
N LEU A 160 3.78 -5.83 -6.50
CA LEU A 160 4.21 -5.52 -5.13
C LEU A 160 4.16 -6.72 -4.19
N GLN A 161 3.23 -7.67 -4.37
CA GLN A 161 3.16 -8.88 -3.56
C GLN A 161 4.43 -9.70 -3.74
N LYS A 162 4.87 -9.89 -5.00
CA LYS A 162 6.15 -10.55 -5.27
C LYS A 162 7.32 -9.86 -4.58
N THR A 163 7.31 -8.53 -4.48
CA THR A 163 8.33 -7.80 -3.71
C THR A 163 8.22 -8.05 -2.21
N ALA A 164 6.99 -8.07 -1.67
CA ALA A 164 6.75 -8.32 -0.25
C ALA A 164 7.25 -9.69 0.18
N ASP A 165 7.10 -10.70 -0.69
CA ASP A 165 7.52 -12.07 -0.46
C ASP A 165 9.06 -12.23 -0.43
N LEU A 166 9.82 -11.22 -0.89
CA LEU A 166 11.29 -11.21 -0.88
C LEU A 166 11.89 -10.45 0.32
N ILE A 167 11.04 -9.91 1.19
CA ILE A 167 11.50 -9.21 2.39
C ILE A 167 11.98 -10.28 3.38
N ASN A 168 13.23 -10.15 3.86
CA ASN A 168 13.88 -11.05 4.82
C ASN A 168 14.17 -12.47 4.29
N ILE A 169 14.34 -12.64 2.99
CA ILE A 169 14.79 -13.94 2.43
C ILE A 169 16.31 -14.10 2.54
N SER A 170 16.77 -15.35 2.58
CA SER A 170 18.20 -15.65 2.59
C SER A 170 18.88 -15.27 1.27
N ARG A 171 20.21 -15.23 1.28
CA ARG A 171 21.02 -14.97 0.09
C ARG A 171 20.78 -16.05 -0.97
N GLU A 172 20.75 -17.31 -0.55
CA GLU A 172 20.55 -18.47 -1.39
C GLU A 172 19.15 -18.46 -2.01
N GLU A 173 18.14 -18.08 -1.24
CA GLU A 173 16.77 -17.89 -1.72
C GLU A 173 16.71 -16.77 -2.75
N LEU A 174 17.32 -15.61 -2.49
CA LEU A 174 17.36 -14.51 -3.45
C LEU A 174 18.05 -14.92 -4.76
N ASN A 175 19.19 -15.60 -4.67
CA ASN A 175 19.90 -16.13 -5.84
C ASN A 175 19.02 -17.09 -6.65
N SER A 176 18.33 -18.00 -5.97
CA SER A 176 17.38 -18.92 -6.58
C SER A 176 16.24 -18.17 -7.29
N GLN A 177 15.68 -17.14 -6.66
CA GLN A 177 14.60 -16.33 -7.24
C GLN A 177 15.06 -15.57 -8.49
N ILE A 178 16.25 -14.95 -8.49
CA ILE A 178 16.73 -14.19 -9.66
C ILE A 178 17.11 -15.14 -10.80
N SER A 179 17.80 -16.25 -10.52
CA SER A 179 18.22 -17.21 -11.55
C SER A 179 17.02 -17.91 -12.21
N SER A 180 15.98 -18.20 -11.44
CA SER A 180 14.74 -18.85 -11.89
C SER A 180 13.74 -17.91 -12.58
N LEU A 181 14.01 -16.61 -12.69
CA LEU A 181 13.14 -15.68 -13.43
C LEU A 181 12.86 -16.20 -14.84
N CYS A 182 11.58 -16.18 -15.23
CA CYS A 182 11.19 -16.45 -16.60
C CYS A 182 11.45 -15.21 -17.47
N LYS A 183 11.54 -15.41 -18.80
CA LYS A 183 11.66 -14.30 -19.75
C LYS A 183 10.45 -13.38 -19.61
N GLY A 184 10.69 -12.07 -19.52
CA GLY A 184 9.69 -11.04 -19.29
C GLY A 184 9.28 -10.86 -17.82
N GLU A 185 9.70 -11.74 -16.91
CA GLU A 185 9.43 -11.55 -15.49
C GLU A 185 10.32 -10.49 -14.90
N THR A 186 9.78 -9.81 -13.89
CA THR A 186 10.47 -8.78 -13.12
C THR A 186 10.52 -9.17 -11.64
N LEU A 187 11.56 -8.71 -10.98
CA LEU A 187 11.79 -8.75 -9.55
C LEU A 187 12.13 -7.35 -9.06
N LEU A 188 11.55 -6.94 -7.94
CA LEU A 188 11.96 -5.74 -7.22
C LEU A 188 12.78 -6.14 -6.02
N LEU A 189 13.94 -5.52 -5.87
CA LEU A 189 14.79 -5.63 -4.69
C LEU A 189 14.81 -4.30 -3.98
N LEU A 190 14.65 -4.36 -2.67
CA LEU A 190 14.75 -3.19 -1.83
C LEU A 190 16.23 -2.88 -1.68
N GLY A 191 16.58 -1.61 -1.69
CA GLY A 191 17.94 -1.17 -1.46
C GLY A 191 17.97 0.20 -0.82
N GLY A 192 19.15 0.79 -0.84
CA GLY A 192 19.41 2.06 -0.18
C GLY A 192 20.48 1.92 0.87
N TRP A 193 20.58 2.91 1.74
CA TRP A 193 21.55 2.90 2.83
C TRP A 193 20.87 3.36 4.11
N SER A 194 21.29 2.79 5.22
CA SER A 194 20.99 3.37 6.52
C SER A 194 21.90 4.58 6.74
N GLY A 195 21.38 5.60 7.41
CA GLY A 195 22.23 6.65 7.96
C GLY A 195 22.76 6.20 9.32
N SER A 196 23.94 6.68 9.70
CA SER A 196 24.51 6.41 11.03
C SER A 196 24.21 7.56 12.00
N GLY A 197 23.85 7.22 13.24
CA GLY A 197 23.57 8.21 14.29
C GLY A 197 22.41 9.14 13.93
N THR A 198 22.72 10.41 13.66
CA THR A 198 21.73 11.44 13.27
C THR A 198 21.55 11.57 11.76
N GLN A 199 22.32 10.85 10.94
CA GLN A 199 22.14 10.88 9.50
C GLN A 199 20.89 10.08 9.12
N SER A 200 20.04 10.65 8.27
CA SER A 200 18.88 9.95 7.72
C SER A 200 19.34 8.93 6.67
N GLY A 201 18.84 7.71 6.74
CA GLY A 201 18.96 6.75 5.65
C GLY A 201 18.19 7.17 4.40
N HIS A 202 18.40 6.48 3.29
CA HIS A 202 17.74 6.77 2.03
C HIS A 202 17.37 5.50 1.27
N ALA A 203 16.20 5.53 0.63
CA ALA A 203 15.62 4.39 -0.06
C ALA A 203 15.94 4.41 -1.56
N VAL A 204 16.45 3.29 -2.07
CA VAL A 204 16.64 3.03 -3.49
C VAL A 204 15.93 1.73 -3.82
N ILE A 205 15.36 1.59 -5.02
CA ILE A 205 14.75 0.32 -5.46
C ILE A 205 15.50 -0.15 -6.69
N TYR A 206 15.82 -1.43 -6.74
CA TYR A 206 16.38 -2.09 -7.92
C TYR A 206 15.30 -2.94 -8.58
N GLU A 207 15.11 -2.77 -9.88
CA GLU A 207 14.22 -3.57 -10.70
C GLU A 207 15.06 -4.44 -11.64
N LEU A 208 14.95 -5.76 -11.50
CA LEU A 208 15.66 -6.73 -12.35
C LEU A 208 14.62 -7.47 -13.20
N SER A 209 14.82 -7.51 -14.51
CA SER A 209 13.97 -8.29 -15.41
C SER A 209 14.78 -9.14 -16.36
N LYS A 210 14.37 -10.39 -16.58
CA LYS A 210 15.05 -11.27 -17.55
C LYS A 210 14.49 -11.04 -18.93
N ASN A 211 15.33 -10.65 -19.88
CA ASN A 211 14.90 -10.32 -21.24
C ASN A 211 14.81 -11.56 -22.14
N ASN A 212 14.35 -11.38 -23.38
CA ASN A 212 14.11 -12.48 -24.31
C ASN A 212 15.38 -13.24 -24.74
N LYS A 213 16.56 -12.62 -24.60
CA LYS A 213 17.86 -13.24 -24.89
C LYS A 213 18.37 -14.08 -23.71
N GLY A 214 17.70 -14.04 -22.56
CA GLY A 214 18.15 -14.69 -21.32
C GLY A 214 19.13 -13.84 -20.50
N ASN A 215 19.44 -12.63 -20.95
CA ASN A 215 20.18 -11.61 -20.19
C ASN A 215 19.22 -10.86 -19.25
N PHE A 216 19.77 -9.93 -18.46
CA PHE A 216 19.02 -9.14 -17.51
C PHE A 216 19.01 -7.66 -17.91
N ASP A 217 17.87 -7.02 -17.74
CA ASP A 217 17.76 -5.57 -17.71
C ASP A 217 17.63 -5.15 -16.24
N ILE A 218 18.45 -4.18 -15.83
CA ILE A 218 18.55 -3.71 -14.45
C ILE A 218 18.21 -2.23 -14.43
N LYS A 219 17.33 -1.81 -13.52
CA LYS A 219 16.93 -0.41 -13.36
C LYS A 219 17.05 0.01 -11.90
N ILE A 220 17.78 1.08 -11.66
CA ILE A 220 17.88 1.76 -10.36
C ILE A 220 16.78 2.82 -10.32
N ILE A 221 16.02 2.85 -9.24
CA ILE A 221 14.93 3.79 -9.01
C ILE A 221 15.26 4.60 -7.76
N ASN A 222 15.53 5.89 -7.94
CA ASN A 222 15.88 6.81 -6.88
C ASN A 222 15.14 8.14 -7.07
N THR A 223 14.67 8.74 -5.98
CA THR A 223 13.92 10.00 -6.02
C THR A 223 14.52 11.10 -5.15
N GLY A 224 15.62 10.85 -4.41
CA GLY A 224 16.20 11.79 -3.46
C GLY A 224 17.71 11.81 -3.40
N ASP A 225 18.32 11.41 -2.28
CA ASP A 225 19.77 11.49 -2.16
C ASP A 225 20.45 10.53 -3.16
N GLY A 226 21.53 10.96 -3.80
CA GLY A 226 22.14 10.26 -4.95
C GLY A 226 21.58 10.65 -6.32
N LEU A 227 20.70 11.65 -6.41
CA LEU A 227 20.20 12.14 -7.70
C LEU A 227 21.28 12.84 -8.55
N GLU A 228 22.46 13.17 -8.02
CA GLU A 228 23.56 13.68 -8.85
C GLU A 228 24.12 12.64 -9.83
N PHE A 229 23.87 11.34 -9.58
CA PHE A 229 24.21 10.26 -10.50
C PHE A 229 23.16 10.07 -11.60
N HIS A 230 22.01 10.74 -11.48
CA HIS A 230 20.88 10.64 -12.40
C HIS A 230 20.87 11.83 -13.36
N ALA A 231 20.27 11.63 -14.54
CA ALA A 231 20.10 12.72 -15.50
C ALA A 231 19.22 13.84 -14.90
N GLY A 232 19.70 15.07 -14.96
CA GLY A 232 19.02 16.25 -14.44
C GLY A 232 18.84 17.32 -15.51
N ILE A 233 17.72 18.04 -15.46
CA ILE A 233 17.45 19.18 -16.32
C ILE A 233 17.01 20.37 -15.48
N GLU A 234 17.51 21.55 -15.83
CA GLU A 234 16.99 22.82 -15.32
C GLU A 234 15.95 23.36 -16.31
N TYR A 235 14.81 23.79 -15.79
CA TYR A 235 13.82 24.54 -16.58
C TYR A 235 13.34 25.76 -15.81
N LYS A 236 13.03 26.84 -16.54
CA LYS A 236 12.46 28.06 -15.97
C LYS A 236 10.95 27.99 -16.02
N LYS A 237 10.30 28.21 -14.87
CA LYS A 237 8.85 28.37 -14.78
C LYS A 237 8.53 29.50 -13.82
N ASP A 238 7.74 30.47 -14.27
CA ASP A 238 7.30 31.61 -13.46
C ASP A 238 8.48 32.37 -12.81
N ASN A 239 9.53 32.66 -13.60
CA ASN A 239 10.81 33.26 -13.17
C ASN A 239 11.60 32.46 -12.11
N SER A 240 11.13 31.29 -11.70
CA SER A 240 11.87 30.37 -10.84
C SER A 240 12.62 29.33 -11.67
N LYS A 241 13.90 29.09 -11.34
CA LYS A 241 14.61 27.89 -11.81
C LYS A 241 14.10 26.68 -11.04
N LYS A 242 13.78 25.62 -11.77
CA LYS A 242 13.39 24.33 -11.20
C LYS A 242 14.28 23.25 -11.78
N THR A 243 14.74 22.37 -10.89
CA THR A 243 15.47 21.16 -11.28
C THR A 243 14.48 20.01 -11.35
N LEU A 244 14.54 19.25 -12.44
CA LEU A 244 13.93 17.94 -12.52
C LEU A 244 15.04 16.91 -12.66
N SER A 245 14.80 15.71 -12.14
CA SER A 245 15.69 14.58 -12.30
C SER A 245 14.92 13.40 -12.86
N CYS A 246 15.53 12.64 -13.75
CA CYS A 246 15.05 11.33 -14.12
C CYS A 246 15.28 10.41 -12.91
N PRO A 247 14.25 9.74 -12.37
CA PRO A 247 14.44 8.88 -11.20
C PRO A 247 15.05 7.52 -11.54
N PHE A 248 15.43 7.31 -12.81
CA PHE A 248 15.81 6.02 -13.35
C PHE A 248 17.23 6.05 -13.93
N ILE A 249 18.02 5.05 -13.58
CA ILE A 249 19.20 4.63 -14.35
C ILE A 249 18.91 3.22 -14.84
N ALA A 250 19.07 2.95 -16.13
CA ALA A 250 18.82 1.65 -16.71
C ALA A 250 20.08 1.06 -17.34
N TYR A 251 20.20 -0.26 -17.26
CA TYR A 251 21.20 -1.08 -17.91
C TYR A 251 20.47 -2.19 -18.65
N LYS A 252 20.81 -2.43 -19.92
CA LYS A 252 20.14 -3.42 -20.78
C LYS A 252 21.08 -4.52 -21.21
N ASP A 253 20.53 -5.70 -21.43
CA ASP A 253 21.26 -6.86 -21.95
C ASP A 253 22.48 -7.27 -21.08
N VAL A 254 22.41 -7.07 -19.76
CA VAL A 254 23.45 -7.45 -18.79
C VAL A 254 23.56 -8.98 -18.73
N PRO A 255 24.72 -9.57 -19.07
CA PRO A 255 24.90 -11.01 -19.00
C PRO A 255 24.81 -11.55 -17.58
N ALA A 256 24.26 -12.77 -17.40
CA ALA A 256 24.11 -13.40 -16.09
C ALA A 256 25.42 -13.50 -15.29
N GLY A 257 26.57 -13.61 -15.97
CA GLY A 257 27.89 -13.65 -15.32
C GLY A 257 28.24 -12.37 -14.53
N PHE A 258 27.64 -11.22 -14.86
CA PHE A 258 27.82 -9.98 -14.10
C PHE A 258 26.98 -9.93 -12.80
N LEU A 259 26.01 -10.83 -12.63
CA LEU A 259 25.20 -10.91 -11.42
C LEU A 259 25.88 -11.69 -10.28
N GLY A 260 26.94 -12.44 -10.59
CA GLY A 260 27.69 -13.18 -9.56
C GLY A 260 27.23 -14.62 -9.32
N PHE A 261 26.41 -15.20 -10.21
CA PHE A 261 25.95 -16.59 -10.08
C PHE A 261 27.03 -17.64 -10.37
N ASP A 262 28.10 -17.27 -11.07
CA ASP A 262 29.18 -18.17 -11.45
C ASP A 262 30.43 -17.86 -10.62
N GLU A 263 30.74 -18.72 -9.65
CA GLU A 263 31.91 -18.58 -8.76
C GLU A 263 33.25 -18.58 -9.51
N THR A 264 33.28 -19.10 -10.74
CA THR A 264 34.55 -19.35 -11.46
C THR A 264 35.17 -18.11 -12.10
N LYS A 265 34.48 -16.97 -12.09
CA LYS A 265 34.93 -15.74 -12.78
C LYS A 265 35.05 -14.54 -11.84
N GLY A 266 35.81 -14.66 -10.74
CA GLY A 266 36.15 -13.53 -9.86
C GLY A 266 34.94 -12.62 -9.57
N SER A 267 33.81 -13.27 -9.31
CA SER A 267 32.51 -12.81 -9.78
C SER A 267 32.08 -11.53 -9.12
N TYR A 268 31.60 -10.59 -9.93
CA TYR A 268 31.01 -9.35 -9.46
C TYR A 268 29.93 -9.71 -8.44
N GLN A 269 30.16 -9.31 -7.19
CA GLN A 269 29.29 -9.53 -6.04
C GLN A 269 28.01 -8.71 -6.16
N LEU A 270 27.44 -8.51 -7.36
CA LEU A 270 26.30 -7.62 -7.56
C LEU A 270 25.07 -8.14 -6.81
N VAL A 271 24.72 -9.42 -6.93
CA VAL A 271 23.59 -9.96 -6.15
C VAL A 271 23.90 -9.98 -4.66
N GLU A 272 25.16 -10.23 -4.27
CA GLU A 272 25.58 -10.12 -2.86
C GLU A 272 25.41 -8.70 -2.33
N ASN A 273 25.87 -7.70 -3.06
CA ASN A 273 25.73 -6.29 -2.72
C ASN A 273 24.25 -5.90 -2.66
N LEU A 274 23.45 -6.32 -3.64
CA LEU A 274 22.01 -6.08 -3.65
C LEU A 274 21.32 -6.78 -2.46
N TRP A 275 21.74 -7.98 -2.10
CA TRP A 275 21.24 -8.70 -0.93
C TRP A 275 21.60 -7.99 0.37
N ILE A 276 22.85 -7.53 0.50
CA ILE A 276 23.32 -6.76 1.65
C ILE A 276 22.48 -5.49 1.80
N LEU A 277 22.27 -4.74 0.71
CA LEU A 277 21.45 -3.54 0.69
C LEU A 277 19.96 -3.82 0.95
N ASN A 278 19.47 -5.03 0.63
CA ASN A 278 18.08 -5.45 0.83
C ASN A 278 17.79 -5.90 2.26
N ASN A 279 18.76 -6.48 2.96
CA ASN A 279 18.55 -7.16 4.25
C ASN A 279 19.27 -6.53 5.45
N HIS A 280 20.29 -5.69 5.26
CA HIS A 280 21.02 -5.11 6.38
C HIS A 280 20.72 -3.63 6.58
N GLU A 281 20.56 -3.23 7.85
CA GLU A 281 20.68 -1.84 8.32
C GLU A 281 22.15 -1.37 8.31
N HIS A 282 23.03 -1.98 7.50
CA HIS A 282 24.44 -1.63 7.48
C HIS A 282 24.68 -0.34 6.70
N TYR A 283 25.49 0.52 7.33
CA TYR A 283 25.88 1.81 6.80
C TYR A 283 26.82 1.62 5.61
N GLU A 284 26.30 1.89 4.43
CA GLU A 284 27.10 2.07 3.22
C GLU A 284 27.05 3.56 2.85
N PRO A 285 28.20 4.24 2.67
CA PRO A 285 28.21 5.58 2.11
C PRO A 285 27.47 5.59 0.77
N LYS A 286 26.59 6.57 0.57
CA LYS A 286 25.85 6.87 -0.68
C LYS A 286 26.61 6.51 -1.97
N ASN A 287 27.88 6.88 -2.06
CA ASN A 287 28.67 6.69 -3.28
C ASN A 287 28.96 5.21 -3.55
N LYS A 288 29.13 4.38 -2.51
CA LYS A 288 29.45 2.95 -2.69
C LYS A 288 28.36 2.20 -3.43
N ALA A 289 27.09 2.50 -3.17
CA ALA A 289 25.96 1.87 -3.85
C ALA A 289 26.02 2.12 -5.38
N TYR A 290 26.45 3.31 -5.81
CA TYR A 290 26.61 3.63 -7.24
C TYR A 290 27.96 3.15 -7.80
N GLU A 291 29.04 3.20 -7.02
CA GLU A 291 30.37 2.70 -7.40
C GLU A 291 30.34 1.18 -7.68
N GLN A 292 29.62 0.41 -6.87
CA GLN A 292 29.41 -1.03 -7.09
C GLN A 292 28.70 -1.32 -8.42
N LEU A 293 27.93 -0.37 -8.94
CA LEU A 293 27.20 -0.48 -10.21
C LEU A 293 27.99 0.06 -11.39
N ALA A 294 29.17 0.66 -11.17
CA ALA A 294 30.02 1.18 -12.24
C ALA A 294 30.47 0.08 -13.22
N VAL A 295 30.54 -1.18 -12.76
CA VAL A 295 30.78 -2.34 -13.63
C VAL A 295 29.71 -2.48 -14.75
N LEU A 296 28.50 -1.97 -14.52
CA LEU A 296 27.39 -2.06 -15.46
C LEU A 296 27.40 -0.94 -16.51
N GLU A 297 28.25 0.07 -16.40
CA GLU A 297 28.28 1.21 -17.34
C GLU A 297 28.39 0.83 -18.83
N PRO A 298 29.13 -0.22 -19.25
CA PRO A 298 29.11 -0.68 -20.64
C PRO A 298 27.72 -1.07 -21.17
N PHE A 299 26.76 -1.37 -20.27
CA PHE A 299 25.40 -1.77 -20.57
C PHE A 299 24.37 -0.64 -20.37
N ARG A 300 24.81 0.59 -20.04
CA ARG A 300 23.92 1.69 -19.69
C ARG A 300 23.01 2.08 -20.86
N ASP A 301 21.71 2.10 -20.59
CA ASP A 301 20.67 2.55 -21.50
C ASP A 301 20.22 3.97 -21.14
N ARG A 302 20.57 4.92 -22.01
CA ARG A 302 20.22 6.35 -21.85
C ARG A 302 18.89 6.73 -22.51
N SER A 303 18.14 5.79 -23.07
CA SER A 303 16.84 6.08 -23.70
C SER A 303 15.80 6.63 -22.71
N LEU A 304 15.92 6.32 -21.42
CA LEU A 304 15.07 6.91 -20.38
C LEU A 304 15.44 8.37 -20.05
N GLU A 305 16.66 8.81 -20.34
CA GLU A 305 17.12 10.16 -20.06
C GLU A 305 16.56 11.18 -21.06
N SER A 306 16.13 10.73 -22.24
CA SER A 306 15.53 11.60 -23.27
C SER A 306 14.01 11.77 -23.14
N ASP A 307 13.33 10.91 -22.37
CA ASP A 307 11.90 11.01 -22.14
C ASP A 307 11.59 12.01 -21.00
N PHE A 308 11.25 13.25 -21.39
CA PHE A 308 10.85 14.29 -20.44
C PHE A 308 9.69 13.87 -19.52
N SER A 309 8.82 12.96 -19.96
CA SER A 309 7.68 12.51 -19.15
C SER A 309 8.12 11.68 -17.94
N SER A 310 9.34 11.14 -17.96
CA SER A 310 9.95 10.37 -16.87
C SER A 310 10.56 11.25 -15.78
N TYR A 311 10.83 12.52 -16.06
CA TYR A 311 11.42 13.44 -15.10
C TYR A 311 10.46 13.82 -13.98
N ILE A 312 10.98 13.87 -12.75
CA ILE A 312 10.25 14.26 -11.54
C ILE A 312 10.95 15.41 -10.84
N THR A 313 10.20 16.15 -10.02
CA THR A 313 10.83 17.05 -9.06
C THR A 313 11.55 16.19 -8.01
N PRO A 314 12.83 16.47 -7.70
CA PRO A 314 13.53 15.82 -6.60
C PRO A 314 12.68 15.89 -5.33
N GLN A 315 12.62 14.78 -4.60
CA GLN A 315 11.83 14.76 -3.39
C GLN A 315 12.46 15.59 -2.28
N ARG A 316 11.68 15.80 -1.20
CA ARG A 316 12.20 16.33 0.07
C ARG A 316 12.57 15.18 1.00
N SER A 317 13.41 15.47 1.99
CA SER A 317 13.83 14.49 3.00
C SER A 317 12.62 13.79 3.64
N GLY A 318 12.76 12.49 3.89
CA GLY A 318 11.73 11.69 4.54
C GLY A 318 10.76 10.90 3.67
N THR A 319 10.60 11.24 2.40
CA THR A 319 9.58 10.57 1.53
C THR A 319 10.14 9.52 0.57
N CYS A 320 11.44 9.22 0.67
CA CYS A 320 12.19 8.36 -0.26
C CYS A 320 11.51 7.04 -0.58
N SER A 321 11.14 6.28 0.43
CA SER A 321 10.58 4.96 0.26
C SER A 321 9.27 4.96 -0.53
N MET A 322 8.33 5.82 -0.14
CA MET A 322 7.05 5.94 -0.84
C MET A 322 7.22 6.49 -2.26
N LYS A 323 8.05 7.52 -2.47
CA LYS A 323 8.25 8.10 -3.82
C LYS A 323 8.95 7.12 -4.76
N CYS A 324 9.92 6.35 -4.29
CA CYS A 324 10.57 5.29 -5.07
C CYS A 324 9.56 4.19 -5.47
N LEU A 325 8.70 3.75 -4.54
CA LEU A 325 7.63 2.78 -4.86
C LEU A 325 6.62 3.35 -5.87
N LEU A 326 6.19 4.60 -5.70
CA LEU A 326 5.29 5.22 -6.66
C LEU A 326 5.95 5.40 -8.03
N ALA A 327 7.25 5.67 -8.09
CA ALA A 327 8.01 5.75 -9.33
C ALA A 327 8.13 4.37 -10.02
N SER A 328 8.36 3.29 -9.27
CA SER A 328 8.39 1.93 -9.82
C SER A 328 7.04 1.49 -10.37
N LEU A 329 5.95 1.82 -9.67
CA LEU A 329 4.59 1.53 -10.10
C LEU A 329 4.17 2.28 -11.36
N LYS A 330 4.75 3.45 -11.66
CA LYS A 330 4.36 4.27 -12.81
C LYS A 330 4.43 3.50 -14.13
N GLY A 331 5.48 2.69 -14.31
CA GLY A 331 5.66 1.87 -15.51
C GLY A 331 4.73 0.66 -15.62
N ARG A 332 3.84 0.46 -14.64
CA ARG A 332 2.87 -0.64 -14.58
C ARG A 332 1.45 -0.20 -14.93
N PHE A 333 1.26 1.05 -15.32
CA PHE A 333 -0.01 1.57 -15.83
C PHE A 333 0.07 1.70 -17.35
N ASN A 334 -1.06 1.57 -18.05
CA ASN A 334 -1.08 1.63 -19.51
C ASN A 334 -0.88 3.05 -20.04
N SER A 335 -1.15 4.05 -19.19
CA SER A 335 -0.96 5.47 -19.52
C SER A 335 -0.54 6.28 -18.29
N VAL A 336 0.01 7.46 -18.57
CA VAL A 336 0.33 8.45 -17.54
C VAL A 336 -0.96 8.92 -16.84
N GLU A 337 -2.07 8.99 -17.57
CA GLU A 337 -3.39 9.39 -17.09
C GLU A 337 -3.93 8.38 -16.08
N GLU A 338 -3.87 7.09 -16.40
CA GLU A 338 -4.27 6.00 -15.49
C GLU A 338 -3.45 6.03 -14.18
N TYR A 339 -2.13 6.27 -14.28
CA TYR A 339 -1.28 6.45 -13.11
C TYR A 339 -1.66 7.69 -12.27
N LYS A 340 -2.04 8.81 -12.91
CA LYS A 340 -2.50 10.01 -12.20
C LYS A 340 -3.84 9.75 -11.48
N ILE A 341 -4.75 8.99 -12.09
CA ILE A 341 -6.01 8.56 -11.44
C ILE A 341 -5.68 7.71 -10.21
N PHE A 342 -4.87 6.66 -10.37
CA PHE A 342 -4.41 5.83 -9.26
C PHE A 342 -3.87 6.66 -8.08
N LYS A 343 -2.99 7.63 -8.37
CA LYS A 343 -2.44 8.51 -7.32
C LYS A 343 -3.49 9.37 -6.64
N ALA A 344 -4.49 9.85 -7.38
CA ALA A 344 -5.58 10.63 -6.81
C ALA A 344 -6.47 9.76 -5.91
N GLU A 345 -6.78 8.53 -6.34
CA GLU A 345 -7.53 7.57 -5.53
C GLU A 345 -6.79 7.15 -4.27
N LEU A 346 -5.49 6.86 -4.37
CA LEU A 346 -4.63 6.54 -3.22
C LEU A 346 -4.64 7.67 -2.18
N LYS A 347 -4.55 8.91 -2.66
CA LYS A 347 -4.62 10.11 -1.83
C LYS A 347 -6.00 10.32 -1.21
N TYR A 348 -7.06 10.07 -1.96
CA TYR A 348 -8.43 10.20 -1.45
C TYR A 348 -8.73 9.12 -0.40
N ASP A 349 -8.39 7.86 -0.65
CA ASP A 349 -8.56 6.76 0.31
C ASP A 349 -7.82 7.03 1.62
N SER A 350 -6.56 7.46 1.54
CA SER A 350 -5.79 7.84 2.73
C SER A 350 -6.38 9.04 3.47
N LEU A 351 -6.93 10.03 2.75
CA LEU A 351 -7.60 11.19 3.34
C LEU A 351 -8.88 10.80 4.10
N VAL A 352 -9.72 9.95 3.51
CA VAL A 352 -10.95 9.45 4.15
C VAL A 352 -10.62 8.66 5.42
N LYS A 353 -9.62 7.79 5.37
CA LYS A 353 -9.16 7.03 6.55
C LYS A 353 -8.62 7.95 7.64
N PHE A 354 -7.80 8.95 7.28
CA PHE A 354 -7.28 9.91 8.25
C PHE A 354 -8.41 10.76 8.85
N TYR A 355 -9.37 11.20 8.03
CA TYR A 355 -10.58 11.88 8.50
C TYR A 355 -11.35 11.06 9.53
N HIS A 356 -11.52 9.75 9.33
CA HIS A 356 -12.17 8.89 10.30
C HIS A 356 -11.41 8.79 11.62
N ILE A 357 -10.09 8.66 11.57
CA ILE A 357 -9.23 8.71 12.77
C ILE A 357 -9.46 10.03 13.52
N LEU A 358 -9.36 11.16 12.82
CA LEU A 358 -9.51 12.49 13.39
C LEU A 358 -10.91 12.78 13.92
N THR A 359 -11.96 12.10 13.45
CA THR A 359 -13.35 12.33 13.90
C THR A 359 -13.80 11.35 14.97
N GLN A 360 -13.24 10.14 15.00
CA GLN A 360 -13.57 9.12 16.00
C GLN A 360 -12.79 9.29 17.31
N THR A 361 -11.62 9.95 17.26
CA THR A 361 -10.86 10.24 18.49
C THR A 361 -11.62 11.20 19.40
N LYS A 362 -11.79 10.85 20.68
CA LYS A 362 -12.39 11.76 21.68
C LYS A 362 -11.44 12.87 22.11
N LYS A 363 -10.15 12.73 21.81
CA LYS A 363 -9.12 13.72 22.18
C LYS A 363 -9.28 15.00 21.35
N PRO A 364 -8.90 16.17 21.88
CA PRO A 364 -8.70 17.37 21.05
C PRO A 364 -7.73 17.06 19.90
N LEU A 365 -7.91 17.75 18.77
CA LEU A 365 -7.00 17.57 17.63
C LEU A 365 -5.67 18.29 17.89
N GLU A 366 -4.56 17.65 17.55
CA GLU A 366 -3.27 18.32 17.50
C GLU A 366 -3.27 19.37 16.37
N VAL A 367 -2.58 20.50 16.62
CA VAL A 367 -2.46 21.60 15.63
C VAL A 367 -1.86 21.08 14.32
N GLU A 368 -0.86 20.22 14.44
CA GLU A 368 -0.16 19.62 13.30
C GLU A 368 -1.09 18.74 12.46
N ASP A 369 -1.88 17.86 13.09
CA ASP A 369 -2.80 16.97 12.37
C ASP A 369 -3.83 17.77 11.55
N LYS A 370 -4.36 18.84 12.14
CA LYS A 370 -5.26 19.77 11.47
C LYS A 370 -4.58 20.48 10.29
N ALA A 371 -3.32 20.88 10.45
CA ALA A 371 -2.56 21.54 9.38
C ALA A 371 -2.27 20.58 8.21
N ILE A 372 -1.79 19.37 8.49
CA ILE A 372 -1.50 18.33 7.48
C ILE A 372 -2.79 17.97 6.73
N PHE A 373 -3.90 17.75 7.46
CA PHE A 373 -5.19 17.40 6.85
C PHE A 373 -5.69 18.48 5.89
N ASN A 374 -5.63 19.76 6.29
CA ASN A 374 -6.06 20.87 5.44
C ASN A 374 -5.21 21.01 4.18
N ASP A 375 -3.90 20.86 4.30
CA ASP A 375 -3.00 20.90 3.14
C ASP A 375 -3.23 19.71 2.20
N ALA A 376 -3.51 18.52 2.75
CA ALA A 376 -3.89 17.33 1.98
C ALA A 376 -5.18 17.57 1.18
N CYS A 377 -6.23 18.12 1.79
CA CYS A 377 -7.47 18.50 1.12
C CYS A 377 -7.20 19.45 -0.06
N LYS A 378 -6.43 20.53 0.18
CA LYS A 378 -6.08 21.52 -0.84
C LYS A 378 -5.31 20.89 -2.01
N LYS A 379 -4.28 20.08 -1.71
CA LYS A 379 -3.47 19.40 -2.73
C LYS A 379 -4.30 18.41 -3.55
N LEU A 380 -5.22 17.69 -2.91
CA LEU A 380 -6.08 16.73 -3.60
C LEU A 380 -7.08 17.43 -4.52
N LEU A 381 -7.73 18.50 -4.06
CA LEU A 381 -8.61 19.34 -4.90
C LEU A 381 -7.88 19.86 -6.15
N LEU A 382 -6.65 20.37 -5.98
CA LEU A 382 -5.82 20.81 -7.11
C LEU A 382 -5.46 19.65 -8.07
N SER A 383 -5.26 18.43 -7.54
CA SER A 383 -4.99 17.25 -8.36
C SER A 383 -6.21 16.84 -9.17
N ILE A 384 -7.39 16.83 -8.56
CA ILE A 384 -8.67 16.50 -9.21
C ILE A 384 -9.00 17.54 -10.29
N ALA A 385 -8.80 18.83 -10.01
CA ALA A 385 -9.00 19.89 -11.00
C ALA A 385 -8.08 19.72 -12.23
N LYS A 386 -6.83 19.29 -12.04
CA LYS A 386 -5.91 18.98 -13.15
C LYS A 386 -6.37 17.77 -13.97
N LEU A 387 -6.89 16.73 -13.31
CA LEU A 387 -7.46 15.56 -14.01
C LEU A 387 -8.67 15.96 -14.86
N ARG A 388 -9.54 16.84 -14.35
CA ARG A 388 -10.65 17.42 -15.11
C ARG A 388 -10.17 18.15 -16.36
N ASN A 389 -9.21 19.06 -16.21
CA ASN A 389 -8.73 19.89 -17.32
C ASN A 389 -8.08 19.08 -18.45
N ASN A 390 -7.61 17.87 -18.13
CA ASN A 390 -7.07 16.93 -19.10
C ASN A 390 -8.14 15.95 -19.65
N ASN A 391 -9.43 16.19 -19.38
CA ASN A 391 -10.55 15.30 -19.72
C ASN A 391 -10.37 13.85 -19.23
N THR A 392 -9.61 13.65 -18.15
CA THR A 392 -9.27 12.32 -17.62
C THR A 392 -10.39 11.75 -16.74
N ILE A 393 -11.20 12.61 -16.12
CA ILE A 393 -12.35 12.25 -15.30
C ILE A 393 -13.54 13.17 -15.63
N SER A 394 -14.77 12.67 -15.43
CA SER A 394 -15.98 13.43 -15.74
C SER A 394 -16.19 14.61 -14.78
N HIS A 395 -16.96 15.61 -15.23
CA HIS A 395 -17.31 16.76 -14.39
C HIS A 395 -18.07 16.34 -13.12
N GLU A 396 -18.96 15.36 -13.23
CA GLU A 396 -19.76 14.84 -12.13
C GLU A 396 -18.88 14.22 -11.03
N ILE A 397 -17.90 13.39 -11.41
CA ILE A 397 -16.94 12.80 -10.47
C ILE A 397 -16.16 13.89 -9.73
N VAL A 398 -15.75 14.94 -10.45
CA VAL A 398 -15.02 16.08 -9.87
C VAL A 398 -15.88 16.80 -8.83
N GLU A 399 -17.15 17.05 -9.14
CA GLU A 399 -18.06 17.69 -8.20
C GLU A 399 -18.30 16.83 -6.96
N GLN A 400 -18.57 15.54 -7.14
CA GLN A 400 -18.81 14.61 -6.04
C GLN A 400 -17.61 14.56 -5.09
N LEU A 401 -16.40 14.37 -5.63
CA LEU A 401 -15.18 14.32 -4.83
C LEU A 401 -14.91 15.67 -4.15
N SER A 402 -15.12 16.79 -4.86
CA SER A 402 -14.90 18.12 -4.29
C SER A 402 -15.85 18.40 -3.12
N ARG A 403 -17.14 18.10 -3.27
CA ARG A 403 -18.13 18.25 -2.19
C ARG A 403 -17.76 17.38 -0.98
N SER A 404 -17.35 16.13 -1.20
CA SER A 404 -16.91 15.25 -0.12
C SER A 404 -15.68 15.80 0.62
N ILE A 405 -14.66 16.26 -0.11
CA ILE A 405 -13.43 16.81 0.49
C ILE A 405 -13.72 18.09 1.28
N ILE A 406 -14.54 18.99 0.73
CA ILE A 406 -14.94 20.23 1.40
C ILE A 406 -15.72 19.92 2.69
N GLY A 407 -16.70 19.00 2.65
CA GLY A 407 -17.45 18.60 3.84
C GLY A 407 -16.58 17.98 4.94
N MET A 408 -15.58 17.16 4.56
CA MET A 408 -14.60 16.63 5.51
C MET A 408 -13.74 17.75 6.12
N GLN A 409 -13.32 18.72 5.29
CA GLN A 409 -12.53 19.87 5.73
C GLN A 409 -13.30 20.75 6.73
N GLU A 410 -14.56 21.07 6.45
CA GLU A 410 -15.43 21.83 7.34
C GLU A 410 -15.62 21.10 8.68
N THR A 411 -15.89 19.80 8.64
CA THR A 411 -16.07 18.99 9.86
C THR A 411 -14.83 19.02 10.75
N VAL A 412 -13.64 18.85 10.18
CA VAL A 412 -12.36 18.93 10.93
C VAL A 412 -12.08 20.36 11.39
N ALA A 413 -12.50 21.38 10.65
CA ALA A 413 -12.33 22.78 11.03
C ALA A 413 -13.05 23.13 12.35
N PHE A 414 -14.24 22.57 12.60
CA PHE A 414 -15.03 22.81 13.81
C PHE A 414 -14.56 22.01 15.04
N ARG A 415 -13.65 21.06 14.89
CA ARG A 415 -13.08 20.35 16.05
C ARG A 415 -12.18 21.27 16.88
N LYS A 416 -12.33 21.16 18.21
CA LYS A 416 -11.45 21.81 19.19
C LYS A 416 -10.02 21.30 19.00
N VAL A 417 -9.09 22.25 19.02
CA VAL A 417 -7.64 22.00 18.97
C VAL A 417 -7.13 21.96 20.41
N ALA A 418 -6.18 21.06 20.69
CA ALA A 418 -5.56 20.88 22.00
C ALA A 418 -4.87 22.14 22.53
#